data_AF-A0A2M9PA02-F1
#
_entry.id   AF-A0A2M9PA02-F1
#
_cell.length_a   1.000
_cell.length_b   1.000
_cell.length_c   1.000
_cell.angle_alpha   90.00
_cell.angle_beta   90.00
_cell.angle_gamma   90.00
#
_symmetry.space_group_name_H-M   'P 1'
#
loop_
_entity.id
_entity.type
_entity.pdbx_description
1 polymer ?
#
loop_
_entity_poly.entity_id
_entity_poly.type
_entity_poly.pdbx_seq_one_letter_code
_entity_poly.pdbx_strand_id
1 'polypeptide(L)' 'MGVFSWMNDQLLRMQWLSDLVAAGVSAVGLDPASRLGGSVQFFVYDVVKIFILLSTLIFAISWVQSYF' A
#
# COMPACT_ATOMS: atom_id res chain seq x y z
N MET A 1 -19.93 -3.39 -10.50
CA MET A 1 -19.54 -2.26 -9.60
C MET A 1 -18.75 -1.28 -10.44
N GLY A 2 -19.06 0.03 -10.39
CA GLY A 2 -18.54 1.01 -11.35
C GLY A 2 -17.03 1.32 -11.23
N VAL A 3 -16.46 1.94 -12.26
CA VAL A 3 -15.04 2.31 -12.37
C VAL A 3 -14.51 3.07 -11.15
N PHE A 4 -15.35 3.91 -10.53
CA PHE A 4 -15.00 4.66 -9.32
C PHE A 4 -14.69 3.76 -8.10
N SER A 5 -15.45 2.66 -7.93
CA SER A 5 -15.19 1.69 -6.86
C SER A 5 -13.85 1.00 -7.08
N TRP A 6 -13.57 0.58 -8.32
CA TRP A 6 -12.30 -0.05 -8.68
C TRP A 6 -11.11 0.88 -8.46
N MET A 7 -11.23 2.17 -8.85
CA MET A 7 -10.22 3.18 -8.58
C MET A 7 -9.99 3.36 -7.08
N ASN A 8 -11.04 3.46 -6.27
CA ASN A 8 -10.89 3.57 -4.81
C ASN A 8 -10.19 2.32 -4.23
N ASP A 9 -10.56 1.14 -4.69
CA ASP A 9 -9.97 -0.11 -4.21
C ASP A 9 -8.47 -0.26 -4.59
N GLN A 10 -8.09 0.22 -5.77
CA GLN A 10 -6.68 0.23 -6.21
C GLN A 10 -5.86 1.38 -5.62
N LEU A 11 -6.43 2.57 -5.49
CA LEU A 11 -5.69 3.80 -5.20
C LEU A 11 -5.69 4.13 -3.69
N LEU A 12 -6.85 4.03 -3.02
CA LEU A 12 -6.97 4.29 -1.57
C LEU A 12 -6.74 3.03 -0.73
N ARG A 13 -7.34 1.91 -1.13
CA ARG A 13 -7.11 0.63 -0.43
C ARG A 13 -5.78 0.00 -0.80
N MET A 14 -5.20 0.33 -1.95
CA MET A 14 -3.93 -0.23 -2.42
C MET A 14 -3.94 -1.77 -2.36
N GLN A 15 -4.98 -2.39 -2.93
CA GLN A 15 -5.08 -3.86 -2.97
C GLN A 15 -3.84 -4.50 -3.62
N TRP A 16 -3.32 -3.90 -4.69
CA TRP A 16 -2.09 -4.33 -5.34
C TRP A 16 -0.89 -4.40 -4.38
N LEU A 17 -0.81 -3.48 -3.41
CA LEU A 17 0.25 -3.48 -2.40
C LEU A 17 0.07 -4.63 -1.43
N SER A 18 -1.18 -4.91 -1.02
CA SER A 18 -1.49 -6.03 -0.15
C SER A 18 -1.11 -7.36 -0.79
N ASP A 19 -1.45 -7.53 -2.07
CA ASP A 19 -1.13 -8.73 -2.85
C ASP A 19 0.38 -8.91 -3.03
N LEU A 20 1.11 -7.82 -3.27
CA LEU A 20 2.57 -7.84 -3.42
C LEU A 20 3.27 -8.19 -2.11
N VAL A 21 2.81 -7.64 -0.98
CA VAL A 21 3.38 -7.99 0.34
C VAL A 21 3.04 -9.45 0.68
N ALA A 22 1.83 -9.93 0.41
CA ALA A 22 1.46 -11.33 0.60
C ALA A 22 2.32 -12.28 -0.26
N ALA A 23 2.57 -11.91 -1.52
CA ALA A 23 3.46 -12.64 -2.42
C ALA A 23 4.92 -12.65 -1.91
N GLY A 24 5.41 -11.52 -1.40
CA GLY A 24 6.76 -11.42 -0.81
C GLY A 24 6.92 -12.27 0.44
N VAL A 25 5.94 -12.24 1.35
CA VAL A 25 5.96 -13.03 2.60
C VAL A 25 5.90 -14.53 2.31
N SER A 26 5.02 -14.95 1.38
CA SER A 26 4.94 -16.35 0.95
C SER A 26 6.20 -16.83 0.21
N ALA A 27 6.85 -15.97 -0.58
CA ALA A 27 8.12 -16.28 -1.24
C ALA A 27 9.29 -16.51 -0.25
N VAL A 28 9.24 -15.88 0.93
CA VAL A 28 10.23 -16.08 2.01
C VAL A 28 9.93 -17.36 2.82
N GLY A 29 8.84 -18.07 2.51
CA GLY A 29 8.43 -19.30 3.21
C GLY A 29 7.78 -19.06 4.56
N LEU A 30 7.41 -17.81 4.86
CA LEU A 30 6.62 -17.46 6.03
C LEU A 30 5.15 -17.71 5.72
N ASP A 31 4.50 -18.58 6.49
CA ASP A 31 3.07 -18.83 6.37
C ASP A 31 2.30 -17.55 6.74
N PRO A 32 1.56 -16.92 5.81
CA PRO A 32 0.74 -15.75 6.08
C PRO A 32 -0.36 -16.02 7.12
N ALA A 33 -0.75 -17.28 7.31
CA ALA A 33 -1.70 -17.68 8.34
C ALA A 33 -1.08 -17.75 9.75
N SER A 34 0.26 -17.73 9.85
CA SER A 34 0.94 -17.70 11.13
C SER A 34 0.92 -16.29 11.73
N ARG A 35 0.86 -16.19 13.06
CA ARG A 35 0.88 -14.89 13.78
C ARG A 35 2.09 -14.01 13.41
N LEU A 36 3.23 -14.64 13.12
CA LEU A 36 4.44 -13.94 12.70
C LEU A 36 4.34 -13.43 11.26
N GLY A 37 3.91 -14.29 10.33
CA GLY A 37 3.72 -13.92 8.92
C GLY A 37 2.70 -12.79 8.73
N GLY A 38 1.55 -12.89 9.39
CA GLY A 38 0.52 -11.84 9.37
C GLY A 38 0.98 -10.51 9.96
N SER A 39 1.79 -10.54 11.03
CA SER A 39 2.32 -9.31 11.65
C SER A 39 3.34 -8.62 10.74
N VAL A 40 4.24 -9.38 10.09
CA VAL A 40 5.21 -8.84 9.13
C VAL A 40 4.50 -8.28 7.91
N GLN A 41 3.51 -9.00 7.37
CA GLN A 41 2.70 -8.52 6.25
C GLN A 41 2.00 -7.21 6.60
N PHE A 42 1.34 -7.14 7.76
CA PHE A 42 0.65 -5.94 8.21
C PHE A 42 1.62 -4.77 8.40
N PHE A 43 2.77 -5.01 9.03
CA PHE A 43 3.79 -3.98 9.25
C PHE A 43 4.34 -3.42 7.94
N VAL A 44 4.75 -4.29 7.01
CA VAL A 44 5.31 -3.86 5.72
C VAL A 44 4.23 -3.14 4.90
N TYR A 45 3.01 -3.66 4.89
CA TYR A 45 1.88 -3.02 4.21
C TYR A 45 1.61 -1.62 4.75
N ASP A 46 1.54 -1.45 6.07
CA ASP A 46 1.25 -0.15 6.71
C ASP A 46 2.37 0.86 6.49
N VAL A 47 3.64 0.44 6.63
CA VAL A 47 4.81 1.30 6.42
C VAL A 47 4.89 1.79 4.97
N VAL A 48 4.72 0.90 4.00
CA VAL A 48 4.77 1.28 2.58
C VAL A 48 3.55 2.12 2.20
N LYS A 49 2.35 1.78 2.70
CA LYS A 49 1.13 2.54 2.43
C LYS A 49 1.25 3.99 2.90
N ILE A 50 1.64 4.22 4.16
CA ILE A 50 1.76 5.59 4.68
C ILE A 50 2.89 6.35 3.97
N PHE A 51 3.98 5.68 3.62
CA PHE A 51 5.08 6.29 2.88
C PHE A 51 4.61 6.81 1.51
N ILE A 52 3.91 5.98 0.72
CA ILE A 52 3.35 6.40 -0.57
C ILE A 52 2.37 7.56 -0.39
N LEU A 53 1.43 7.44 0.56
CA LEU A 53 0.43 8.49 0.81
C LEU A 53 1.08 9.83 1.18
N LEU A 54 2.05 9.82 2.11
CA LEU A 54 2.74 11.03 2.53
C LEU A 54 3.64 11.59 1.42
N SER A 55 4.39 10.74 0.71
CA SER A 55 5.20 11.18 -0.42
C SER A 55 4.34 11.82 -1.51
N THR A 56 3.23 11.19 -1.91
CA THR A 56 2.29 11.76 -2.88
C THR A 56 1.68 13.07 -2.37
N LEU A 57 1.31 13.16 -1.10
CA LEU A 57 0.76 14.38 -0.51
C LEU A 57 1.78 15.52 -0.54
N ILE A 58 3.00 15.26 -0.06
CA ILE A 58 4.08 16.26 -0.04
C ILE A 58 4.44 16.68 -1.48
N PHE A 59 4.53 15.73 -2.41
CA PHE A 59 4.78 16.04 -3.82
C PHE A 59 3.64 16.86 -4.43
N ALA A 60 2.38 16.53 -4.15
CA ALA A 60 1.23 17.26 -4.67
C ALA A 60 1.22 18.70 -4.15
N ILE A 61 1.46 18.90 -2.85
CA ILE A 61 1.58 20.24 -2.26
C ILE A 61 2.77 20.98 -2.84
N SER A 62 3.94 20.34 -2.93
CA SER A 62 5.16 20.93 -3.52
C SER A 62 4.97 21.29 -4.98
N TRP A 63 4.22 20.49 -5.73
CA TRP A 63 3.88 20.74 -7.13
C TRP A 63 2.99 21.97 -7.25
N VAL A 64 1.92 22.05 -6.45
CA VAL A 64 1.02 23.21 -6.45
C VAL A 64 1.78 24.49 -6.07
N GLN A 65 2.64 24.43 -5.04
CA GLN A 65 3.46 25.56 -4.62
C GLN A 65 4.54 25.96 -5.64
N SER A 66 5.06 25.02 -6.44
CA SER A 66 6.07 25.37 -7.46
C SER A 66 5.48 26.07 -8.68
N TYR A 67 4.19 25.88 -8.96
CA TYR A 67 3.52 26.43 -10.15
C TYR A 67 2.74 27.73 -9.87
N PHE A 68 2.52 28.09 -8.61
CA PHE A 68 1.85 29.33 -8.15
C PHE A 68 2.78 30.21 -7.33
#